data_AF-I1JDY7-F1
#
_entry.id   AF-I1JDY7-F1
#
_cell.length_a   1.000
_cell.length_b   1.000
_cell.length_c   1.000
_cell.angle_alpha   90.00
_cell.angle_beta   90.00
_cell.angle_gamma   90.00
#
_symmetry.space_group_name_H-M   'P 1'
#
loop_
_entity.id
_entity.type
_entity.pdbx_description
1 polymer ?
#
loop_
_entity_poly.entity_id
_entity_poly.type
_entity_poly.pdbx_seq_one_letter_code
_entity_poly.pdbx_strand_id
1 'polypeptide(L)'
;MHLFLLVKVKLVENDRLRNGNREALTALRKRARTTKSSVPSPFESIMKGVAGTSSRPLVQEVCTTCGKHDSSEQTWMMFPGTDLFARIPFHAAHTILETDQTQLDFEAKRLQSLVKEKSYLTSEAGVLSHKVSPGVLKSLVTLNNKPK
;
A
#
# COMPACT_ATOMS: atom_id res chain seq x y z
N MET A 1 -6.85 -26.17 -2.54
CA MET A 1 -7.49 -25.15 -1.66
C MET A 1 -6.51 -24.26 -0.91
N HIS A 2 -5.41 -24.77 -0.33
CA HIS A 2 -4.50 -23.98 0.52
C HIS A 2 -4.00 -22.68 -0.15
N LEU A 3 -3.57 -22.75 -1.41
CA LEU A 3 -3.08 -21.58 -2.15
C LEU A 3 -4.15 -20.48 -2.33
N PHE A 4 -5.42 -20.83 -2.51
CA PHE A 4 -6.50 -19.85 -2.67
C PHE A 4 -6.78 -19.08 -1.38
N LEU A 5 -6.75 -19.78 -0.23
CA LEU A 5 -6.87 -19.15 1.09
C LEU A 5 -5.71 -18.18 1.35
N LEU A 6 -4.48 -18.58 1.00
CA LEU A 6 -3.30 -17.71 1.14
C LEU A 6 -3.43 -16.41 0.34
N VAL A 7 -3.91 -16.46 -0.90
CA VAL A 7 -4.13 -15.24 -1.72
C VAL A 7 -5.17 -14.33 -1.07
N LYS A 8 -6.25 -14.90 -0.52
CA LYS A 8 -7.28 -14.11 0.20
C LYS A 8 -6.74 -13.46 1.47
N VAL A 9 -5.93 -14.17 2.25
CA VAL A 9 -5.27 -13.60 3.45
C VAL A 9 -4.38 -12.43 3.07
N LYS A 10 -3.55 -12.59 2.03
CA LYS A 10 -2.72 -11.49 1.51
C LYS A 10 -3.52 -10.30 1.02
N LEU A 11 -4.68 -10.53 0.41
CA LEU A 11 -5.56 -9.45 -0.03
C LEU A 11 -6.08 -8.63 1.17
N VAL A 12 -6.47 -9.31 2.27
CA VAL A 12 -6.90 -8.65 3.51
C VAL A 12 -5.77 -7.88 4.17
N GLU A 13 -4.57 -8.45 4.23
CA GLU A 13 -3.39 -7.77 4.79
C GLU A 13 -3.00 -6.53 3.97
N ASN A 14 -3.01 -6.65 2.64
CA ASN A 14 -2.76 -5.52 1.75
C ASN A 14 -3.83 -4.43 1.92
N ASP A 15 -5.11 -4.78 2.02
CA ASP A 15 -6.20 -3.83 2.26
C ASP A 15 -6.03 -3.09 3.61
N ARG A 16 -5.57 -3.78 4.66
CA ARG A 16 -5.27 -3.16 5.98
C ARG A 16 -4.15 -2.12 5.87
N LEU A 17 -3.03 -2.47 5.25
CA LEU A 17 -1.90 -1.57 5.05
C LEU A 17 -2.30 -0.37 4.18
N ARG A 18 -3.04 -0.62 3.10
CA ARG A 18 -3.55 0.42 2.21
C ARG A 18 -4.45 1.42 2.94
N ASN A 19 -5.33 0.94 3.81
CA ASN A 19 -6.19 1.82 4.60
C ASN A 19 -5.36 2.68 5.58
N GLY A 20 -4.40 2.07 6.28
CA GLY A 20 -3.49 2.78 7.17
C GLY A 20 -2.70 3.89 6.45
N ASN A 21 -2.14 3.60 5.27
CA ASN A 21 -1.42 4.60 4.48
C ASN A 21 -2.33 5.74 4.00
N ARG A 22 -3.57 5.42 3.58
CA ARG A 22 -4.56 6.44 3.20
C ARG A 22 -4.90 7.37 4.36
N GLU A 23 -5.06 6.83 5.57
CA GLU A 23 -5.32 7.63 6.79
C GLU A 23 -4.11 8.50 7.14
N ALA A 24 -2.90 7.94 7.10
CA ALA A 24 -1.66 8.67 7.38
C ALA A 24 -1.43 9.81 6.37
N LEU A 25 -1.59 9.55 5.06
CA LEU A 25 -1.52 10.57 4.02
C LEU A 25 -2.58 11.66 4.21
N THR A 26 -3.80 11.27 4.61
CA THR A 26 -4.86 12.23 4.91
C THR A 26 -4.49 13.12 6.09
N ALA A 27 -3.89 12.56 7.14
CA ALA A 27 -3.41 13.30 8.30
C ALA A 27 -2.27 14.28 7.94
N LEU A 28 -1.28 13.82 7.15
CA LEU A 28 -0.20 14.69 6.67
C LEU A 28 -0.74 15.83 5.80
N ARG A 29 -1.64 15.53 4.85
CA ARG A 29 -2.31 16.54 4.01
C ARG A 29 -3.09 17.56 4.83
N LYS A 30 -3.80 17.11 5.87
CA LYS A 30 -4.52 18.00 6.79
C LYS A 30 -3.52 18.90 7.52
N ARG A 31 -2.44 18.34 8.07
CA ARG A 31 -1.38 19.09 8.77
C ARG A 31 -0.76 20.14 7.86
N ALA A 32 -0.31 19.75 6.65
CA ALA A 32 0.26 20.66 5.65
C ALA A 32 -0.67 21.84 5.31
N ARG A 33 -1.99 21.61 5.21
CA ARG A 33 -2.98 22.67 4.95
C ARG A 33 -3.22 23.57 6.17
N THR A 34 -3.17 23.02 7.38
CA THR A 34 -3.44 23.76 8.63
C THR A 34 -2.22 24.51 9.14
N THR A 35 -1.01 24.17 8.71
CA THR A 35 0.22 24.92 9.02
C THR A 35 0.29 26.26 8.26
N LYS A 36 -0.87 26.92 8.06
CA LYS A 36 -0.93 28.30 7.60
C LYS A 36 0.02 29.12 8.48
N SER A 37 1.08 29.63 7.87
CA SER A 37 1.75 30.85 8.29
C SER A 37 2.48 30.76 9.65
N SER A 38 3.64 30.10 9.67
CA SER A 38 4.80 30.91 10.07
C SER A 38 5.14 31.76 8.83
N VAL A 39 4.60 32.98 8.73
CA VAL A 39 5.37 33.99 8.00
C VAL A 39 6.73 33.93 8.68
N PRO A 40 7.84 33.59 7.99
CA PRO A 40 9.15 33.70 8.61
C PRO A 40 9.18 35.12 9.15
N SER A 41 9.51 35.31 10.43
CA SER A 41 9.58 36.68 10.93
C SER A 41 10.47 37.47 9.96
N PRO A 42 10.23 38.77 9.70
CA PRO A 42 11.08 39.52 8.78
C PRO A 42 12.57 39.29 9.07
N PHE A 43 12.93 39.09 10.34
CA PHE A 43 14.24 38.68 10.80
C PHE A 43 14.69 37.29 10.30
N GLU A 44 13.84 36.27 10.32
CA GLU A 44 14.15 34.91 9.85
C GLU A 44 14.30 34.83 8.32
N SER A 45 13.49 35.60 7.58
CA SER A 45 13.66 35.79 6.13
C SER A 45 14.96 36.53 5.78
N ILE A 46 15.35 37.51 6.60
CA ILE A 46 16.62 38.24 6.45
C ILE A 46 17.81 37.33 6.81
N MET A 47 17.73 36.56 7.90
CA MET A 47 18.80 35.68 8.36
C MET A 47 19.07 34.52 7.38
N LYS A 48 18.03 34.00 6.71
CA LYS A 48 18.19 33.03 5.60
C LYS A 48 18.89 33.62 4.37
N GLY A 49 18.90 34.95 4.20
CA GLY A 49 19.65 35.64 3.15
C GLY A 49 21.08 36.02 3.53
N VAL A 50 21.41 36.05 4.83
CA VAL A 50 22.72 36.48 5.36
C VAL A 50 23.61 35.29 5.75
N ALA A 51 23.01 34.16 6.14
CA ALA A 51 23.74 32.93 6.44
C ALA A 51 23.98 32.09 5.18
N GLY A 52 25.08 32.35 4.47
CA GLY A 52 25.63 31.39 3.51
C GLY A 52 25.45 31.76 2.04
N THR A 53 26.43 32.48 1.53
CA THR A 53 26.76 32.57 0.11
C THR A 53 27.10 31.18 -0.47
N SER A 54 26.10 30.36 -0.82
CA SER A 54 26.19 29.29 -1.83
C SER A 54 24.82 28.63 -2.07
N SER A 55 24.41 28.59 -3.34
CA SER A 55 23.20 27.94 -3.90
C SER A 55 21.85 28.63 -3.67
N ARG A 56 21.41 29.43 -4.65
CA ARG A 56 19.99 29.50 -4.98
C ARG A 56 19.53 28.06 -5.25
N PRO A 57 18.46 27.53 -4.63
CA PRO A 57 17.89 26.27 -5.10
C PRO A 57 17.30 26.55 -6.48
N LEU A 58 17.99 26.12 -7.54
CA LEU A 58 17.67 26.49 -8.92
C LEU A 58 16.26 26.06 -9.36
N VAL A 59 15.65 25.09 -8.69
CA VAL A 59 14.20 24.84 -8.64
C VAL A 59 13.96 24.13 -7.30
N GLN A 60 13.25 24.74 -6.35
CA GLN A 60 12.72 23.95 -5.23
C GLN A 60 11.46 23.27 -5.78
N GLU A 61 11.53 21.98 -6.09
CA GLU A 61 10.34 21.20 -6.42
C GLU A 61 9.44 21.19 -5.20
N VAL A 62 8.49 22.14 -5.16
CA VAL A 62 7.50 22.22 -4.11
C VAL A 62 6.57 21.05 -4.33
N CYS A 63 6.65 20.05 -3.45
CA CYS A 63 5.71 18.95 -3.43
C CYS A 63 4.29 19.51 -3.39
N THR A 64 3.45 19.13 -4.37
CA THR A 64 2.07 19.61 -4.50
C THR A 64 1.22 19.28 -3.27
N THR A 65 1.56 18.20 -2.57
CA THR A 65 0.90 17.77 -1.34
C THR A 65 1.39 18.51 -0.09
N CYS A 66 2.71 18.70 0.06
CA CYS A 66 3.28 19.42 1.20
C CYS A 66 3.05 20.94 1.10
N GLY A 67 3.00 21.49 -0.12
CA GLY A 67 2.84 22.92 -0.36
C GLY A 67 3.90 23.75 0.35
N LYS A 68 3.47 24.72 1.16
CA LYS A 68 4.35 25.62 1.93
C LYS A 68 4.73 25.09 3.32
N HIS A 69 4.36 23.85 3.65
CA HIS A 69 4.72 23.25 4.93
C HIS A 69 6.24 23.06 5.03
N ASP A 70 6.80 23.20 6.23
CA ASP A 70 8.23 22.99 6.45
C ASP A 70 8.58 21.52 6.17
N SER A 71 9.31 21.27 5.09
CA SER A 71 9.70 19.93 4.68
C SER A 71 10.64 19.25 5.68
N SER A 72 11.32 20.04 6.51
CA SER A 72 12.27 19.58 7.53
C SER A 72 11.61 19.31 8.90
N GLU A 73 10.33 19.68 9.06
CA GLU A 73 9.59 19.46 10.31
C GLU A 73 9.60 17.97 10.67
N GLN A 74 10.10 17.69 11.87
CA GLN A 74 10.27 16.33 12.35
C GLN A 74 8.91 15.68 12.61
N THR A 75 8.68 14.53 12.00
CA THR A 75 7.43 13.77 12.12
C THR A 75 7.74 12.32 12.49
N TRP A 76 6.98 11.78 13.44
CA TRP A 76 7.07 10.37 13.81
C TRP A 76 6.38 9.50 12.79
N MET A 77 7.06 8.46 12.34
CA MET A 77 6.53 7.43 11.44
C MET A 77 6.87 6.05 11.98
N MET A 78 5.88 5.15 11.93
CA MET A 78 6.08 3.72 12.19
C MET A 78 6.39 3.03 10.86
N PHE A 79 7.46 2.24 10.79
CA PHE A 79 7.80 1.52 9.57
C PHE A 79 7.07 0.17 9.52
N PRO A 80 6.26 -0.09 8.48
CA PRO A 80 5.46 -1.32 8.42
C PRO A 80 6.35 -2.56 8.43
N GLY A 81 5.92 -3.61 9.14
CA GLY A 81 6.69 -4.85 9.29
C GLY A 81 7.86 -4.75 10.27
N THR A 82 8.05 -3.61 10.91
CA THR A 82 9.03 -3.40 11.98
C THR A 82 8.33 -2.78 13.19
N ASP A 83 8.73 -3.13 14.41
CA ASP A 83 8.27 -2.44 15.63
C ASP A 83 9.07 -1.15 15.86
N LEU A 84 9.48 -0.47 14.77
CA LEU A 84 10.36 0.70 14.80
C LEU A 84 9.58 1.98 14.51
N PHE A 85 9.70 2.93 15.43
CA PHE A 85 9.29 4.32 15.23
C PHE A 85 10.53 5.17 15.00
N ALA A 86 10.54 5.93 13.91
CA ALA A 86 11.61 6.91 13.68
C ALA A 86 11.03 8.30 13.49
N ARG A 87 11.85 9.28 13.86
CA ARG A 87 11.57 10.68 13.61
C ARG A 87 12.26 11.07 12.31
N ILE A 88 11.48 11.36 11.29
CA ILE A 88 11.95 11.67 9.94
C ILE A 88 11.38 13.02 9.48
N PRO A 89 12.01 13.71 8.50
CA PRO A 89 11.45 14.93 7.93
C PRO A 89 10.04 14.71 7.35
N PHE A 90 9.16 15.70 7.49
CA PHE A 90 7.75 15.63 7.05
C PHE A 90 7.64 15.22 5.57
N HIS A 91 8.47 15.81 4.71
CA HIS A 91 8.45 15.48 3.29
C HIS A 91 8.90 14.04 3.03
N ALA A 92 9.88 13.53 3.79
CA ALA A 92 10.31 12.13 3.68
C ALA A 92 9.16 11.18 4.07
N ALA A 93 8.46 11.45 5.17
CA ALA A 93 7.29 10.65 5.58
C ALA A 93 6.20 10.65 4.50
N HIS A 94 5.90 11.81 3.91
CA HIS A 94 4.94 11.94 2.83
C HIS A 94 5.35 11.11 1.60
N THR A 95 6.59 11.25 1.12
CA THR A 95 7.08 10.57 -0.08
C THR A 95 7.14 9.05 0.09
N ILE A 96 7.53 8.56 1.28
CA ILE A 96 7.51 7.13 1.59
C ILE A 96 6.08 6.60 1.54
N LEU A 97 5.14 7.24 2.26
CA LEU A 97 3.74 6.80 2.29
C LEU A 97 3.07 6.86 0.91
N GLU A 98 3.39 7.87 0.10
CA GLU A 98 2.86 7.99 -1.26
C GLU A 98 3.39 6.89 -2.18
N THR A 99 4.69 6.60 -2.11
CA THR A 99 5.31 5.49 -2.84
C THR A 99 4.71 4.15 -2.42
N ASP A 100 4.62 3.90 -1.12
CA ASP A 100 4.04 2.67 -0.56
C ASP A 100 2.57 2.51 -0.96
N GLN A 101 1.80 3.60 -0.95
CA GLN A 101 0.40 3.61 -1.39
C GLN A 101 0.27 3.13 -2.85
N THR A 102 1.13 3.60 -3.76
CA THR A 102 1.10 3.17 -5.17
C THR A 102 1.46 1.69 -5.32
N GLN A 103 2.41 1.19 -4.54
CA GLN A 103 2.77 -0.23 -4.53
C GLN A 103 1.62 -1.09 -4.00
N LEU A 104 1.00 -0.69 -2.89
CA LEU A 104 -0.15 -1.39 -2.30
C LEU A 104 -1.33 -1.44 -3.29
N ASP A 105 -1.61 -0.35 -4.01
CA ASP A 105 -2.66 -0.31 -5.04
C ASP A 105 -2.37 -1.25 -6.22
N PHE A 106 -1.11 -1.36 -6.64
CA PHE A 106 -0.69 -2.32 -7.65
C PHE A 106 -0.85 -3.76 -7.16
N GLU A 107 -0.38 -4.06 -5.95
CA GLU A 107 -0.49 -5.38 -5.34
C GLU A 107 -1.95 -5.80 -5.13
N ALA A 108 -2.83 -4.88 -4.70
CA ALA A 108 -4.26 -5.13 -4.57
C ALA A 108 -4.87 -5.59 -5.90
N LYS A 109 -4.57 -4.87 -7.00
CA LYS A 109 -5.06 -5.24 -8.36
C LYS A 109 -4.55 -6.61 -8.78
N ARG A 110 -3.26 -6.91 -8.52
CA ARG A 110 -2.66 -8.21 -8.82
C ARG A 110 -3.32 -9.33 -8.03
N LEU A 111 -3.50 -9.16 -6.72
CA LEU A 111 -4.14 -10.14 -5.84
C LEU A 111 -5.60 -10.38 -6.24
N GLN A 112 -6.35 -9.33 -6.57
CA GLN A 112 -7.73 -9.45 -7.07
C GLN A 112 -7.78 -10.25 -8.38
N SER A 113 -6.84 -10.05 -9.30
CA SER A 113 -6.75 -10.84 -10.54
C SER A 113 -6.54 -12.33 -10.23
N LEU A 114 -5.61 -12.65 -9.32
CA LEU A 114 -5.34 -14.03 -8.90
C LEU A 114 -6.56 -14.67 -8.21
N VAL A 115 -7.27 -13.93 -7.36
CA VAL A 115 -8.51 -14.42 -6.74
C VAL A 115 -9.55 -14.73 -7.82
N LYS A 116 -9.72 -13.86 -8.81
CA LYS A 116 -10.65 -14.09 -9.93
C LYS A 116 -10.28 -15.34 -10.72
N GLU A 117 -9.02 -15.48 -11.14
CA GLU A 117 -8.53 -16.66 -11.85
C GLU A 117 -8.77 -17.95 -11.06
N LYS A 118 -8.37 -17.99 -9.78
CA LYS A 118 -8.55 -19.20 -8.95
C LYS A 118 -10.03 -19.48 -8.64
N SER A 119 -10.85 -18.45 -8.49
CA SER A 119 -12.29 -18.61 -8.34
C SER A 119 -12.93 -19.18 -9.59
N TYR A 120 -12.49 -18.74 -10.77
CA TYR A 120 -12.94 -19.27 -12.06
C TYR A 120 -12.57 -20.74 -12.21
N LEU A 121 -11.31 -21.12 -11.98
CA LEU A 121 -10.85 -22.52 -12.04
C LEU A 121 -11.57 -23.42 -11.03
N THR A 122 -11.85 -22.91 -9.82
CA THR A 122 -12.61 -23.67 -8.81
C THR A 122 -14.06 -23.84 -9.25
N SER A 123 -14.65 -22.82 -9.88
CA SER A 123 -16.01 -22.87 -10.40
C SER A 123 -16.11 -23.85 -11.58
N GLU A 124 -15.17 -23.85 -12.51
CA GLU A 124 -15.11 -24.84 -13.59
C GLU A 124 -14.96 -26.26 -13.05
N ALA A 125 -14.07 -26.49 -12.07
CA ALA A 125 -13.92 -27.80 -11.44
C ALA A 125 -15.20 -28.26 -10.70
N GLY A 126 -15.93 -27.33 -10.07
CA GLY A 126 -17.23 -27.61 -9.46
C GLY A 126 -18.32 -27.91 -10.51
N VAL A 127 -18.38 -27.17 -11.60
CA VAL A 127 -19.28 -27.47 -12.72
C VAL A 127 -18.95 -28.85 -13.32
N LEU A 128 -17.67 -29.21 -13.41
CA LEU A 128 -17.24 -30.55 -13.83
C LEU A 128 -17.62 -31.64 -12.82
N SER A 129 -17.58 -31.36 -11.50
CA SER A 129 -18.03 -32.31 -10.48
C SER A 129 -19.55 -32.54 -10.52
N HIS A 130 -20.34 -31.58 -11.03
CA HIS A 130 -21.75 -31.78 -11.32
C HIS A 130 -22.01 -32.55 -12.64
N LYS A 131 -21.08 -32.48 -13.62
CA LYS A 131 -21.20 -33.20 -14.90
C LYS A 131 -20.88 -34.69 -14.78
N VAL A 132 -20.01 -35.08 -13.85
CA VAL A 132 -19.72 -36.48 -13.56
C VAL A 132 -20.54 -36.92 -12.37
N SER A 133 -21.60 -37.69 -12.60
CA SER A 133 -22.42 -38.18 -11.49
C SER A 133 -21.56 -39.02 -10.52
N PRO A 134 -21.78 -38.95 -9.20
CA PRO A 134 -21.07 -39.80 -8.24
C PRO A 134 -21.18 -41.30 -8.57
N GLY A 135 -22.27 -41.71 -9.24
CA GLY A 135 -22.45 -43.07 -9.75
C GLY A 135 -21.44 -43.46 -10.82
N VAL A 136 -21.06 -42.55 -11.72
CA VAL A 136 -20.03 -42.78 -12.76
C VAL A 136 -18.62 -42.89 -12.15
N LEU A 137 -18.31 -42.06 -11.15
CA LEU A 137 -17.04 -42.19 -10.42
C LEU A 137 -16.99 -43.52 -9.67
N LYS A 138 -18.09 -43.92 -9.03
CA LYS A 138 -18.18 -45.19 -8.31
C LYS A 138 -17.99 -46.38 -9.25
N SER A 139 -18.63 -46.38 -10.43
CA SER A 139 -18.51 -47.48 -11.40
C SER A 139 -17.09 -47.61 -11.97
N LEU A 140 -16.41 -46.50 -12.29
CA LEU A 140 -15.01 -46.48 -12.73
C LEU A 140 -14.05 -47.06 -11.68
N VAL A 141 -14.23 -46.71 -10.40
CA VAL A 141 -13.41 -47.24 -9.30
C VAL A 141 -13.67 -48.73 -9.10
N THR A 142 -14.92 -49.20 -9.17
CA THR A 142 -15.23 -50.64 -9.10
C THR A 142 -14.69 -51.44 -10.28
N LEU A 143 -14.63 -50.87 -11.49
CA LEU A 143 -14.08 -51.56 -12.66
C LEU A 143 -12.57 -51.79 -12.56
N ASN A 144 -11.84 -50.88 -11.91
CA ASN A 144 -10.40 -51.02 -11.65
C ASN A 144 -10.08 -51.95 -10.47
N ASN A 145 -11.07 -52.29 -9.64
CA ASN A 145 -10.94 -53.22 -8.52
C ASN A 145 -11.39 -54.64 -8.91
N LYS A 146 -10.95 -55.15 -10.07
CA LYS A 146 -10.99 -56.60 -10.28
C LYS A 146 -9.84 -57.22 -9.49
N PRO A 147 -10.10 -58.14 -8.54
CA PRO A 147 -9.02 -58.93 -7.97
C PRO A 147 -8.33 -59.71 -9.10
N LYS A 148 -7.00 -59.74 -9.08
CA LYS A 148 -6.21 -60.69 -9.88
C LYS A 148 -6.51 -62.11 -9.44
#